data_AF-A0A423CZ46-F1
#
_entry.id   AF-A0A423CZ46-F1
#
_cell.length_a   1.000
_cell.length_b   1.000
_cell.length_c   1.000
_cell.angle_alpha   90.00
_cell.angle_beta   90.00
_cell.angle_gamma   90.00
#
_symmetry.space_group_name_H-M   'P 1'
#
loop_
_entity.id
_entity.type
_entity.pdbx_description
1 polymer ?
#
loop_
_entity_poly.entity_id
_entity_poly.type
_entity_poly.pdbx_seq_one_letter_code
_entity_poly.pdbx_strand_id
1 'polypeptide(L)'
;MPWSRAGTVAVTAGQKTVTGTGTAFTLNGRVGDAWVGPDGRQYEVTNIISPTSLSIEPGYLGSTVSAGAYALVPLQGWPKAAADRMHQIIDQWGVALSSLGAVSTENVVPVAKGGTGGTTQAGGRNGLGLKTAAVADIVGAVSQASGVPTGAIIESGTNANGEYVKFANGTLICTAAVVLEFSVAQTLLKLWSFPAAFSAAPKVTVTPIQGLSADSAPVTFSEFGSAMAASINTVQCVPRLWRTAGGTNSFISTSVATVHCHAIGRWFN
;
A
#
# COMPACT_ATOMS: atom_id res chain seq x y z
N MET A 1 -48.91 32.11 13.73
CA MET A 1 -50.25 31.50 13.62
C MET A 1 -51.12 32.06 14.73
N PRO A 2 -52.37 32.46 14.46
CA PRO A 2 -53.27 32.96 15.50
C PRO A 2 -53.59 31.85 16.50
N TRP A 3 -53.74 32.19 17.78
CA TRP A 3 -54.13 31.23 18.82
C TRP A 3 -55.54 30.70 18.53
N SER A 4 -55.76 29.39 18.70
CA SER A 4 -57.07 28.78 18.47
C SER A 4 -58.01 29.09 19.63
N ARG A 5 -59.16 29.71 19.32
CA ARG A 5 -60.18 30.15 20.30
C ARG A 5 -61.60 29.72 19.91
N ALA A 6 -61.73 28.74 19.02
CA ALA A 6 -63.03 28.31 18.50
C ALA A 6 -63.79 27.45 19.52
N GLY A 7 -65.04 27.80 19.80
CA GLY A 7 -65.87 27.11 20.78
C GLY A 7 -65.68 27.58 22.22
N THR A 8 -66.27 26.86 23.16
CA THR A 8 -66.19 27.14 24.61
C THR A 8 -65.69 25.92 25.37
N VAL A 9 -65.24 26.14 26.60
CA VAL A 9 -64.73 25.06 27.48
C VAL A 9 -65.45 25.03 28.82
N ALA A 10 -65.75 23.82 29.27
CA ALA A 10 -66.19 23.53 30.62
C ALA A 10 -65.01 23.00 31.43
N VAL A 11 -64.76 23.62 32.58
CA VAL A 11 -63.65 23.29 33.49
C VAL A 11 -64.13 23.34 34.93
N THR A 12 -63.78 22.32 35.71
CA THR A 12 -64.12 22.21 37.12
C THR A 12 -62.90 22.55 37.96
N ALA A 13 -63.07 23.40 38.98
CA ALA A 13 -61.99 23.78 39.89
C ALA A 13 -61.30 22.53 40.48
N GLY A 14 -59.96 22.52 40.45
CA GLY A 14 -59.10 21.42 40.90
C GLY A 14 -58.97 20.25 39.94
N GLN A 15 -59.78 20.17 38.87
CA GLN A 15 -59.74 19.05 37.93
C GLN A 15 -58.82 19.32 36.74
N LYS A 16 -58.24 18.26 36.18
CA LYS A 16 -57.34 18.32 35.01
C LYS A 16 -58.07 18.24 33.68
N THR A 17 -59.34 17.85 33.67
CA THR A 17 -60.10 17.65 32.42
C THR A 17 -60.72 18.95 31.95
N VAL A 18 -60.45 19.29 30.68
CA VAL A 18 -61.10 20.37 29.95
C VAL A 18 -62.03 19.75 28.92
N THR A 19 -63.33 20.07 29.01
CA THR A 19 -64.35 19.57 28.07
C THR A 19 -64.78 20.71 27.15
N GLY A 20 -64.47 20.61 25.86
CA GLY A 20 -64.80 21.61 24.86
C GLY A 20 -66.16 21.36 24.19
N THR A 21 -66.84 22.45 23.83
CA THR A 21 -68.02 22.45 22.95
C THR A 21 -67.68 23.26 21.69
N GLY A 22 -67.78 22.63 20.51
CA GLY A 22 -67.42 23.28 19.24
C GLY A 22 -65.91 23.55 19.09
N THR A 23 -65.08 22.88 19.90
CA THR A 23 -63.61 22.96 19.84
C THR A 23 -63.03 21.93 18.87
N ALA A 24 -61.79 22.12 18.46
CA ALA A 24 -61.03 21.16 17.64
C ALA A 24 -59.62 20.95 18.20
N PHE A 25 -59.52 20.44 19.44
CA PHE A 25 -58.26 20.33 20.17
C PHE A 25 -57.21 19.47 19.46
N THR A 26 -57.59 18.35 18.86
CA THR A 26 -56.68 17.45 18.13
C THR A 26 -56.12 18.06 16.84
N LEU A 27 -56.82 19.03 16.24
CA LEU A 27 -56.39 19.71 15.02
C LEU A 27 -55.45 20.88 15.32
N ASN A 28 -55.72 21.58 16.44
CA ASN A 28 -55.12 22.88 16.74
C ASN A 28 -54.17 22.90 17.93
N GLY A 29 -54.04 21.79 18.65
CA GLY A 29 -53.16 21.66 19.81
C GLY A 29 -52.31 20.39 19.74
N ARG A 30 -51.19 20.42 20.45
CA ARG A 30 -50.31 19.28 20.73
C ARG A 30 -50.10 19.18 22.23
N VAL A 31 -49.77 17.98 22.70
CA VAL A 31 -49.26 17.80 24.07
C VAL A 31 -48.00 18.65 24.24
N GLY A 32 -47.91 19.40 25.34
CA GLY A 32 -46.86 20.39 25.60
C GLY A 32 -47.19 21.82 25.16
N ASP A 33 -48.30 22.06 24.45
CA ASP A 33 -48.78 23.41 24.19
C ASP A 33 -49.34 24.05 25.47
N ALA A 34 -49.34 25.38 25.51
CA ALA A 34 -50.02 26.12 26.57
C ALA A 34 -51.51 26.23 26.25
N TRP A 35 -52.35 25.90 27.22
CA TRP A 35 -53.77 26.20 27.21
C TRP A 35 -54.03 27.36 28.17
N VAL A 36 -54.63 28.43 27.67
CA VAL A 36 -55.05 29.58 28.48
C VAL A 36 -56.51 29.39 28.86
N GLY A 37 -56.78 29.27 30.16
CA GLY A 37 -58.12 29.04 30.68
C GLY A 37 -58.99 30.29 30.75
N PRO A 38 -60.28 30.13 31.09
CA PRO A 38 -61.20 31.25 31.31
C PRO A 38 -60.77 32.21 32.43
N ASP A 39 -59.91 31.73 33.35
CA ASP A 39 -59.26 32.52 34.40
C ASP A 39 -58.04 33.33 33.90
N GLY A 40 -57.70 33.23 32.62
CA GLY A 40 -56.57 33.92 31.99
C GLY A 40 -55.20 33.30 32.29
N ARG A 41 -55.13 32.19 33.03
CA ARG A 41 -53.87 31.52 33.38
C ARG A 41 -53.48 30.48 32.34
N GLN A 42 -52.18 30.23 32.24
CA GLN A 42 -51.62 29.21 31.36
C GLN A 42 -51.47 27.89 32.10
N TYR A 43 -51.83 26.81 31.43
CA TYR A 43 -51.69 25.43 31.89
C TYR A 43 -51.04 24.60 30.79
N GLU A 44 -50.25 23.60 31.15
CA GLU A 44 -49.63 22.68 30.19
C GLU A 44 -50.67 21.65 29.74
N VAL A 45 -50.86 21.49 28.42
CA VAL A 45 -51.68 20.40 27.88
C VAL A 45 -50.90 19.10 28.00
N THR A 46 -51.33 18.19 28.88
CA THR A 46 -50.65 16.90 29.13
C THR A 46 -51.16 15.76 28.28
N ASN A 47 -52.41 15.85 27.79
CA ASN A 47 -52.99 14.87 26.89
C ASN A 47 -54.11 15.52 26.06
N ILE A 48 -54.32 15.08 24.83
CA ILE A 48 -55.49 15.47 24.02
C ILE A 48 -56.24 14.19 23.69
N ILE A 49 -57.37 13.99 24.36
CA ILE A 49 -58.15 12.76 24.32
C ILE A 49 -59.03 12.73 23.07
N SER A 50 -59.58 13.88 22.67
CA SER A 50 -60.47 14.01 21.51
C SER A 50 -60.53 15.48 21.04
N PRO A 51 -61.21 15.79 19.91
CA PRO A 51 -61.43 17.18 19.48
C PRO A 51 -62.09 18.07 20.55
N THR A 52 -62.79 17.47 21.51
CA THR A 52 -63.56 18.12 22.58
C THR A 52 -63.08 17.76 23.98
N SER A 53 -61.95 17.08 24.15
CA SER A 53 -61.43 16.79 25.48
C SER A 53 -59.91 16.80 25.50
N LEU A 54 -59.34 17.56 26.43
CA LEU A 54 -57.91 17.56 26.73
C LEU A 54 -57.69 17.56 28.24
N SER A 55 -56.47 17.22 28.66
CA SER A 55 -56.04 17.26 30.05
C SER A 55 -54.97 18.33 30.24
N ILE A 56 -55.00 19.00 31.38
CA ILE A 56 -54.07 20.08 31.75
C ILE A 56 -53.33 19.79 33.07
N GLU A 57 -52.15 20.39 33.23
CA GLU A 57 -51.37 20.42 34.49
C GLU A 57 -50.92 21.86 34.82
N PRO A 58 -51.03 22.31 36.09
CA PRO A 58 -51.78 21.70 37.19
C PRO A 58 -53.30 21.65 36.91
N GLY A 59 -54.08 21.03 37.80
CA GLY A 59 -55.55 21.08 37.72
C GLY A 59 -56.06 22.53 37.74
N TYR A 60 -57.21 22.79 37.09
CA TYR A 60 -57.73 24.14 36.87
C TYR A 60 -57.87 24.92 38.19
N LEU A 61 -57.15 26.05 38.30
CA LEU A 61 -57.03 26.84 39.53
C LEU A 61 -58.09 27.95 39.65
N GLY A 62 -58.89 28.17 38.61
CA GLY A 62 -60.01 29.10 38.61
C GLY A 62 -61.28 28.52 39.21
N SER A 63 -62.30 29.36 39.43
CA SER A 63 -63.65 28.92 39.77
C SER A 63 -64.26 28.09 38.63
N THR A 64 -65.02 27.02 38.94
CA THR A 64 -65.69 26.18 37.93
C THR A 64 -66.48 27.02 36.91
N VAL A 65 -66.26 26.78 35.63
CA VAL A 65 -66.93 27.46 34.51
C VAL A 65 -67.53 26.40 33.58
N SER A 66 -68.80 26.55 33.22
CA SER A 66 -69.51 25.61 32.33
C SER A 66 -69.38 25.96 30.84
N ALA A 67 -69.07 27.21 30.49
CA ALA A 67 -68.84 27.67 29.12
C ALA A 67 -67.93 28.91 29.09
N GLY A 68 -66.62 28.71 29.22
CA GLY A 68 -65.63 29.80 29.24
C GLY A 68 -64.91 29.99 27.90
N ALA A 69 -64.35 31.18 27.72
CA ALA A 69 -63.39 31.43 26.64
C ALA A 69 -62.05 30.76 26.95
N TYR A 70 -61.31 30.38 25.91
CA TYR A 70 -59.98 29.80 26.05
C TYR A 70 -59.10 30.20 24.88
N ALA A 71 -57.80 29.93 25.00
CA ALA A 71 -56.89 29.95 23.86
C ALA A 71 -55.91 28.78 23.92
N LEU A 72 -55.74 28.06 22.81
CA LEU A 72 -54.61 27.15 22.63
C LEU A 72 -53.45 27.92 22.00
N VAL A 73 -52.31 27.88 22.68
CA VAL A 73 -51.09 28.61 22.36
C VAL A 73 -50.01 27.58 22.01
N PRO A 74 -49.64 27.46 20.72
CA PRO A 74 -48.55 26.59 20.31
C PRO A 74 -47.26 27.03 20.98
N LEU A 75 -46.73 26.21 21.90
CA LEU A 75 -45.42 26.44 22.47
C LEU A 75 -44.43 25.69 21.58
N GLN A 76 -43.86 26.40 20.61
CA GLN A 76 -42.69 25.91 19.89
C GLN A 76 -41.52 25.92 20.87
N GLY A 77 -41.44 24.92 21.73
CA GLY A 77 -40.16 24.56 22.33
C GLY A 77 -39.18 24.43 21.17
N TRP A 78 -38.02 25.07 21.26
CA TRP A 78 -36.87 24.64 20.47
C TRP A 78 -36.89 23.12 20.54
N PRO A 79 -36.82 22.37 19.43
CA PRO A 79 -36.77 20.93 19.51
C PRO A 79 -35.42 20.61 20.15
N LYS A 80 -35.37 20.72 21.48
CA LYS A 80 -34.18 20.73 22.30
C LYS A 80 -33.46 19.42 22.10
N ALA A 81 -34.24 18.34 21.98
CA ALA A 81 -33.77 17.04 21.54
C ALA A 81 -33.07 17.05 20.15
N ALA A 82 -33.54 17.81 19.17
CA ALA A 82 -32.90 17.91 17.85
C ALA A 82 -31.64 18.80 17.87
N ALA A 83 -31.68 19.92 18.59
CA ALA A 83 -30.52 20.78 18.79
C ALA A 83 -29.42 20.05 19.59
N ASP A 84 -29.79 19.39 20.69
CA ASP A 84 -28.91 18.58 21.52
C ASP A 84 -28.30 17.42 20.69
N ARG A 85 -29.09 16.77 19.80
CA ARG A 85 -28.58 15.75 18.87
C ARG A 85 -27.60 16.32 17.83
N MET A 86 -27.84 17.51 17.29
CA MET A 86 -26.88 18.15 16.37
C MET A 86 -25.60 18.54 17.10
N HIS A 87 -25.69 19.08 18.31
CA HIS A 87 -24.51 19.38 19.13
C HIS A 87 -23.70 18.12 19.43
N GLN A 88 -24.34 17.01 19.78
CA GLN A 88 -23.65 15.72 19.98
C GLN A 88 -22.87 15.27 18.74
N ILE A 89 -23.43 15.45 17.53
CA ILE A 89 -22.73 15.12 16.28
C ILE A 89 -21.51 16.03 16.08
N ILE A 90 -21.67 17.33 16.32
CA ILE A 90 -20.57 18.30 16.17
C ILE A 90 -19.46 18.03 17.19
N ASP A 91 -19.80 17.73 18.44
CA ASP A 91 -18.81 17.45 19.49
C ASP A 91 -18.06 16.14 19.21
N GLN A 92 -18.76 15.12 18.72
CA GLN A 92 -18.16 13.81 18.45
C GLN A 92 -17.33 13.81 17.14
N TRP A 93 -17.80 14.49 16.09
CA TRP A 93 -17.24 14.35 14.74
C TRP A 93 -16.68 15.64 14.15
N GLY A 94 -16.94 16.82 14.72
CA GLY A 94 -16.56 18.12 14.14
C GLY A 94 -15.04 18.28 13.96
N VAL A 95 -14.25 17.85 14.95
CA VAL A 95 -12.78 17.84 14.83
C VAL A 95 -12.30 16.81 13.80
N ALA A 96 -12.91 15.63 13.75
CA ALA A 96 -12.54 14.61 12.77
C ALA A 96 -12.88 15.02 11.33
N LEU A 97 -14.04 15.65 11.12
CA LEU A 97 -14.49 16.08 9.80
C LEU A 97 -13.67 17.28 9.29
N SER A 98 -13.33 18.21 10.18
CA SER A 98 -12.45 19.34 9.84
C SER A 98 -11.01 18.88 9.57
N SER A 99 -10.54 17.81 10.22
CA SER A 99 -9.18 17.30 10.03
C SER A 99 -8.98 16.49 8.74
N LEU A 100 -10.06 16.07 8.07
CA LEU A 100 -9.98 15.44 6.74
C LEU A 100 -9.44 16.38 5.64
N GLY A 101 -9.49 17.70 5.86
CA GLY A 101 -8.95 18.69 4.93
C GLY A 101 -9.47 18.51 3.50
N ALA A 102 -8.56 18.59 2.52
CA ALA A 102 -8.88 18.48 1.10
C ALA A 102 -9.29 17.07 0.62
N VAL A 103 -9.31 16.06 1.49
CA VAL A 103 -9.83 14.71 1.18
C VAL A 103 -11.36 14.67 1.27
N SER A 104 -11.95 15.58 2.06
CA SER A 104 -13.40 15.63 2.32
C SER A 104 -14.27 15.87 1.08
N THR A 105 -13.69 16.35 -0.02
CA THR A 105 -14.39 16.67 -1.27
C THR A 105 -14.06 15.71 -2.42
N GLU A 106 -13.21 14.71 -2.18
CA GLU A 106 -12.77 13.77 -3.22
C GLU A 106 -13.79 12.64 -3.39
N ASN A 107 -14.22 12.39 -4.64
CA ASN A 107 -15.08 11.22 -4.95
C ASN A 107 -14.31 9.90 -4.82
N VAL A 108 -12.99 9.94 -5.07
CA VAL A 108 -12.03 8.86 -4.82
C VAL A 108 -10.78 9.52 -4.27
N VAL A 109 -10.28 9.07 -3.11
CA VAL A 109 -9.05 9.62 -2.54
C VAL A 109 -7.89 9.31 -3.50
N PRO A 110 -7.23 10.32 -4.10
CA PRO A 110 -6.12 10.05 -4.99
C PRO A 110 -4.93 9.51 -4.19
N VAL A 111 -4.05 8.77 -4.84
CA VAL A 111 -2.80 8.28 -4.24
C VAL A 111 -2.03 9.41 -3.54
N ALA A 112 -1.98 10.61 -4.14
CA ALA A 112 -1.31 11.79 -3.59
C ALA A 112 -1.89 12.29 -2.25
N LYS A 113 -3.10 11.85 -1.87
CA LYS A 113 -3.79 12.20 -0.63
C LYS A 113 -4.03 10.98 0.27
N GLY A 114 -3.28 9.89 0.09
CA GLY A 114 -3.39 8.66 0.91
C GLY A 114 -4.28 7.56 0.32
N GLY A 115 -4.69 7.67 -0.95
CA GLY A 115 -5.59 6.75 -1.63
C GLY A 115 -5.12 5.31 -1.85
N THR A 116 -3.94 4.93 -1.36
CA THR A 116 -3.45 3.54 -1.44
C THR A 116 -4.15 2.63 -0.42
N GLY A 117 -4.90 3.20 0.54
CA GLY A 117 -5.60 2.45 1.60
C GLY A 117 -4.67 1.74 2.59
N GLY A 118 -3.36 1.97 2.49
CA GLY A 118 -2.36 1.32 3.34
C GLY A 118 -1.98 2.17 4.55
N THR A 119 -2.16 1.63 5.76
CA THR A 119 -1.64 2.22 7.01
C THR A 119 -0.19 1.80 7.32
N THR A 120 0.40 0.97 6.47
CA THR A 120 1.78 0.48 6.57
C THR A 120 2.49 0.65 5.23
N GLN A 121 3.82 0.68 5.25
CA GLN A 121 4.61 0.78 4.01
C GLN A 121 4.30 -0.37 3.04
N ALA A 122 4.07 -1.58 3.55
CA ALA A 122 3.68 -2.73 2.74
C ALA A 122 2.30 -2.53 2.09
N GLY A 123 1.30 -2.05 2.84
CA GLY A 123 -0.02 -1.73 2.31
C GLY A 123 0.03 -0.63 1.25
N GLY A 124 0.84 0.40 1.46
CA GLY A 124 1.04 1.48 0.49
C GLY A 124 1.62 0.99 -0.84
N ARG A 125 2.66 0.15 -0.80
CA ARG A 125 3.25 -0.47 -2.00
C ARG A 125 2.25 -1.36 -2.74
N ASN A 126 1.44 -2.12 -2.01
CA ASN A 126 0.39 -2.95 -2.59
C ASN A 126 -0.68 -2.10 -3.29
N GLY A 127 -1.14 -1.01 -2.66
CA GLY A 127 -2.10 -0.08 -3.27
C GLY A 127 -1.58 0.62 -4.53
N LEU A 128 -0.27 0.75 -4.67
CA LEU A 128 0.39 1.26 -5.89
C LEU A 128 0.64 0.18 -6.96
N GLY A 129 0.36 -1.10 -6.68
CA GLY A 129 0.69 -2.21 -7.57
C GLY A 129 2.19 -2.50 -7.69
N LEU A 130 2.99 -2.03 -6.73
CA LEU A 130 4.43 -2.27 -6.70
C LEU A 130 4.72 -3.71 -6.28
N LYS A 131 5.53 -4.42 -7.08
CA LYS A 131 5.91 -5.81 -6.85
C LYS A 131 7.08 -5.92 -5.86
N THR A 132 7.53 -7.15 -5.61
CA THR A 132 8.63 -7.47 -4.68
C THR A 132 9.96 -6.80 -5.03
N ALA A 133 10.21 -6.47 -6.30
CA ALA A 133 11.39 -5.69 -6.68
C ALA A 133 11.45 -4.30 -5.99
N ALA A 134 10.32 -3.74 -5.58
CA ALA A 134 10.28 -2.43 -4.90
C ALA A 134 10.77 -2.47 -3.45
N VAL A 135 11.05 -3.66 -2.89
CA VAL A 135 11.63 -3.83 -1.55
C VAL A 135 13.01 -4.45 -1.55
N ALA A 136 13.49 -4.91 -2.71
CA ALA A 136 14.81 -5.52 -2.84
C ALA A 136 15.88 -4.44 -2.98
N ASP A 137 17.03 -4.63 -2.34
CA ASP A 137 18.22 -3.82 -2.63
C ASP A 137 18.63 -4.03 -4.10
N ILE A 138 19.01 -2.95 -4.78
CA ILE A 138 19.46 -3.06 -6.18
C ILE A 138 20.78 -3.84 -6.24
N VAL A 139 21.71 -3.52 -5.36
CA VAL A 139 23.03 -4.16 -5.26
C VAL A 139 23.25 -4.66 -3.84
N GLY A 140 23.62 -5.93 -3.69
CA GLY A 140 23.83 -6.59 -2.40
C GLY A 140 23.96 -8.10 -2.57
N ALA A 141 23.88 -8.85 -1.47
CA ALA A 141 23.89 -10.31 -1.56
C ALA A 141 22.63 -10.82 -2.26
N VAL A 142 22.80 -11.53 -3.38
CA VAL A 142 21.71 -12.16 -4.13
C VAL A 142 21.44 -13.52 -3.51
N SER A 143 20.17 -13.78 -3.19
CA SER A 143 19.73 -15.07 -2.65
C SER A 143 18.39 -15.47 -3.25
N GLN A 144 18.14 -16.78 -3.29
CA GLN A 144 16.91 -17.39 -3.77
C GLN A 144 16.49 -18.54 -2.86
N ALA A 145 15.19 -18.71 -2.71
CA ALA A 145 14.57 -19.89 -2.12
C ALA A 145 13.52 -20.42 -3.10
N SER A 146 13.71 -21.66 -3.56
CA SER A 146 12.77 -22.35 -4.48
C SER A 146 12.39 -21.52 -5.73
N GLY A 147 13.37 -20.85 -6.34
CA GLY A 147 13.16 -20.00 -7.53
C GLY A 147 12.56 -18.61 -7.25
N VAL A 148 12.39 -18.25 -5.97
CA VAL A 148 11.93 -16.92 -5.54
C VAL A 148 13.11 -16.11 -5.04
N PRO A 149 13.42 -14.95 -5.64
CA PRO A 149 14.42 -14.03 -5.13
C PRO A 149 14.08 -13.52 -3.72
N THR A 150 14.99 -13.71 -2.78
CA THR A 150 14.86 -13.27 -1.37
C THR A 150 15.88 -12.19 -0.99
N GLY A 151 16.89 -11.94 -1.82
CA GLY A 151 17.95 -10.96 -1.59
C GLY A 151 17.91 -9.78 -2.55
N ALA A 152 19.08 -9.19 -2.79
CA ALA A 152 19.26 -8.11 -3.75
C ALA A 152 19.02 -8.56 -5.19
N ILE A 153 18.89 -7.60 -6.11
CA ILE A 153 18.71 -7.86 -7.55
C ILE A 153 20.03 -8.28 -8.21
N ILE A 154 21.14 -7.64 -7.83
CA ILE A 154 22.48 -7.85 -8.40
C ILE A 154 23.52 -7.99 -7.29
N GLU A 155 24.40 -8.97 -7.40
CA GLU A 155 25.59 -9.13 -6.57
C GLU A 155 26.80 -9.13 -7.49
N SER A 156 27.79 -8.30 -7.19
CA SER A 156 29.06 -8.29 -7.89
C SER A 156 30.21 -8.50 -6.93
N GLY A 157 31.24 -9.22 -7.35
CA GLY A 157 32.44 -9.36 -6.55
C GLY A 157 33.67 -9.71 -7.38
N THR A 158 34.83 -9.50 -6.77
CA THR A 158 36.13 -9.78 -7.37
C THR A 158 36.95 -10.58 -6.36
N ASN A 159 37.71 -11.55 -6.85
CA ASN A 159 38.71 -12.28 -6.07
C ASN A 159 39.91 -12.64 -6.96
N ALA A 160 40.86 -13.40 -6.42
CA ALA A 160 42.06 -13.81 -7.16
C ALA A 160 41.77 -14.63 -8.44
N ASN A 161 40.56 -15.19 -8.56
CA ASN A 161 40.13 -15.98 -9.70
C ASN A 161 39.38 -15.16 -10.76
N GLY A 162 39.17 -13.85 -10.55
CA GLY A 162 38.47 -12.97 -11.48
C GLY A 162 37.27 -12.27 -10.84
N GLU A 163 36.32 -11.88 -11.69
CA GLU A 163 35.14 -11.09 -11.34
C GLU A 163 33.87 -11.89 -11.62
N TYR A 164 32.81 -11.62 -10.86
CA TYR A 164 31.51 -12.22 -11.10
C TYR A 164 30.36 -11.24 -10.91
N VAL A 165 29.25 -11.54 -11.58
CA VAL A 165 27.95 -10.91 -11.37
C VAL A 165 26.88 -11.99 -11.24
N LYS A 166 26.19 -12.05 -10.10
CA LYS A 166 24.96 -12.84 -9.91
C LYS A 166 23.75 -11.94 -10.09
N PHE A 167 22.72 -12.48 -10.70
CA PHE A 167 21.42 -11.84 -10.85
C PHE A 167 20.36 -12.63 -10.08
N ALA A 168 19.37 -11.92 -9.56
CA ALA A 168 18.21 -12.49 -8.86
C ALA A 168 17.45 -13.55 -9.67
N ASN A 169 17.51 -13.49 -11.01
CA ASN A 169 16.92 -14.50 -11.88
C ASN A 169 17.68 -15.84 -11.92
N GLY A 170 18.77 -15.98 -11.15
CA GLY A 170 19.62 -17.17 -11.12
C GLY A 170 20.81 -17.13 -12.10
N THR A 171 20.94 -16.12 -12.97
CA THR A 171 22.08 -16.01 -13.89
C THR A 171 23.37 -15.65 -13.14
N LEU A 172 24.46 -16.33 -13.47
CA LEU A 172 25.82 -16.02 -13.05
C LEU A 172 26.68 -15.76 -14.28
N ILE A 173 27.46 -14.69 -14.23
CA ILE A 173 28.51 -14.38 -15.18
C ILE A 173 29.83 -14.33 -14.41
N CYS A 174 30.85 -15.01 -14.93
CA CYS A 174 32.21 -14.99 -14.41
C CYS A 174 33.16 -14.55 -15.52
N THR A 175 34.08 -13.63 -15.21
CA THR A 175 35.07 -13.10 -16.15
C THR A 175 36.46 -13.07 -15.54
N ALA A 176 37.49 -13.35 -16.33
CA ALA A 176 38.88 -13.23 -15.90
C ALA A 176 39.82 -13.05 -17.10
N ALA A 177 40.94 -12.35 -16.87
CA ALA A 177 42.12 -12.46 -17.72
C ALA A 177 43.02 -13.57 -17.15
N VAL A 178 43.20 -14.67 -17.90
CA VAL A 178 43.96 -15.84 -17.47
C VAL A 178 45.23 -15.95 -18.30
N VAL A 179 46.39 -16.00 -17.63
CA VAL A 179 47.67 -16.28 -18.27
C VAL A 179 47.81 -17.79 -18.47
N LEU A 180 47.75 -18.26 -19.71
CA LEU A 180 48.01 -19.64 -20.07
C LEU A 180 49.49 -19.95 -20.00
N GLU A 181 49.81 -21.18 -19.62
CA GLU A 181 51.18 -21.64 -19.41
C GLU A 181 51.50 -22.80 -20.36
N PHE A 182 52.79 -23.03 -20.57
CA PHE A 182 53.26 -24.12 -21.40
C PHE A 182 52.76 -25.48 -20.89
N SER A 183 52.08 -26.22 -21.77
CA SER A 183 51.77 -27.62 -21.53
C SER A 183 52.59 -28.53 -22.44
N VAL A 184 52.53 -28.27 -23.75
CA VAL A 184 53.30 -28.98 -24.76
C VAL A 184 53.65 -28.03 -25.90
N ALA A 185 54.55 -28.44 -26.79
CA ALA A 185 55.04 -27.64 -27.93
C ALA A 185 53.94 -27.02 -28.83
N GLN A 186 52.72 -27.56 -28.78
CA GLN A 186 51.58 -27.12 -29.59
C GLN A 186 50.48 -26.40 -28.79
N THR A 187 50.53 -26.40 -27.46
CA THR A 187 49.39 -25.97 -26.63
C THR A 187 49.84 -25.25 -25.38
N LEU A 188 49.22 -24.08 -25.14
CA LEU A 188 49.20 -23.40 -23.84
C LEU A 188 47.85 -23.65 -23.18
N LEU A 189 47.85 -23.91 -21.88
CA LEU A 189 46.62 -24.08 -21.11
C LEU A 189 46.82 -23.67 -19.65
N LYS A 190 45.71 -23.45 -18.95
CA LYS A 190 45.71 -23.29 -17.50
C LYS A 190 44.37 -23.71 -16.94
N LEU A 191 44.36 -24.25 -15.73
CA LEU A 191 43.12 -24.47 -14.99
C LEU A 191 42.62 -23.13 -14.45
N TRP A 192 41.43 -22.71 -14.87
CA TRP A 192 40.77 -21.54 -14.33
C TRP A 192 39.63 -21.96 -13.40
N SER A 193 39.79 -21.69 -12.11
CA SER A 193 38.70 -21.77 -11.13
C SER A 193 37.80 -20.56 -11.30
N PHE A 194 36.49 -20.74 -11.34
CA PHE A 194 35.56 -19.61 -11.43
C PHE A 194 35.53 -18.83 -10.11
N PRO A 195 35.40 -17.50 -10.15
CA PRO A 195 35.31 -16.65 -8.96
C PRO A 195 34.04 -16.92 -8.12
N ALA A 196 32.99 -17.49 -8.72
CA ALA A 196 31.83 -18.03 -8.03
C ALA A 196 31.39 -19.36 -8.67
N ALA A 197 30.84 -20.27 -7.87
CA ALA A 197 30.37 -21.58 -8.33
C ALA A 197 29.04 -21.48 -9.07
N PHE A 198 28.90 -22.25 -10.16
CA PHE A 198 27.65 -22.46 -10.87
C PHE A 198 26.84 -23.62 -10.26
N SER A 199 25.55 -23.72 -10.57
CA SER A 199 24.70 -24.85 -10.21
C SER A 199 24.79 -26.02 -11.20
N ALA A 200 25.23 -25.73 -12.43
CA ALA A 200 25.51 -26.70 -13.49
C ALA A 200 26.70 -26.22 -14.34
N ALA A 201 27.29 -27.11 -15.14
CA ALA A 201 28.43 -26.78 -15.99
C ALA A 201 28.10 -25.58 -16.93
N PRO A 202 28.81 -24.44 -16.83
CA PRO A 202 28.48 -23.22 -17.58
C PRO A 202 28.97 -23.29 -19.02
N LYS A 203 28.45 -22.40 -19.86
CA LYS A 203 29.01 -22.14 -21.20
C LYS A 203 30.21 -21.22 -21.06
N VAL A 204 31.34 -21.59 -21.65
CA VAL A 204 32.58 -20.82 -21.56
C VAL A 204 33.04 -20.39 -22.95
N THR A 205 33.39 -19.12 -23.08
CA THR A 205 34.00 -18.53 -24.27
C THR A 205 35.34 -17.91 -23.90
N VAL A 206 36.32 -18.04 -24.78
CA VAL A 206 37.68 -17.57 -24.54
C VAL A 206 38.16 -16.80 -25.77
N THR A 207 38.76 -15.64 -25.54
CA THR A 207 39.37 -14.83 -26.60
C THR A 207 40.83 -14.56 -26.24
N PRO A 208 41.81 -14.91 -27.09
CA PRO A 208 43.19 -14.55 -26.84
C PRO A 208 43.35 -13.03 -26.93
N ILE A 209 44.12 -12.45 -26.02
CA ILE A 209 44.48 -11.03 -26.06
C ILE A 209 45.94 -10.90 -26.44
N GLN A 210 46.24 -9.90 -27.27
CA GLN A 210 47.61 -9.63 -27.68
C GLN A 210 48.38 -9.02 -26.49
N GLY A 211 49.19 -9.85 -25.83
CA GLY A 211 50.17 -9.43 -24.85
C GLY A 211 51.46 -8.91 -25.53
N LEU A 212 52.61 -9.11 -24.90
CA LEU A 212 53.90 -8.82 -25.54
C LEU A 212 54.26 -9.95 -26.49
N SER A 213 54.87 -9.65 -27.64
CA SER A 213 55.34 -10.69 -28.57
C SER A 213 56.41 -11.61 -27.96
N ALA A 214 57.09 -11.14 -26.91
CA ALA A 214 58.06 -11.92 -26.15
C ALA A 214 57.40 -13.01 -25.28
N ASP A 215 56.14 -12.82 -24.89
CA ASP A 215 55.43 -13.72 -23.96
C ASP A 215 55.29 -15.13 -24.56
N SER A 216 54.98 -15.22 -25.85
CA SER A 216 54.78 -16.48 -26.56
C SER A 216 56.01 -16.94 -27.36
N ALA A 217 57.12 -16.21 -27.28
CA ALA A 217 58.31 -16.52 -28.07
C ALA A 217 58.78 -17.98 -27.83
N PRO A 218 59.24 -18.69 -28.88
CA PRO A 218 59.46 -18.23 -30.26
C PRO A 218 58.20 -18.17 -31.13
N VAL A 219 57.03 -18.59 -30.66
CA VAL A 219 55.78 -18.54 -31.42
C VAL A 219 55.30 -17.11 -31.58
N THR A 220 55.06 -16.71 -32.82
CA THR A 220 54.55 -15.39 -33.17
C THR A 220 53.02 -15.36 -33.18
N PHE A 221 52.41 -14.18 -33.05
CA PHE A 221 50.94 -14.04 -33.06
C PHE A 221 50.27 -14.58 -34.34
N SER A 222 50.94 -14.52 -35.49
CA SER A 222 50.45 -15.12 -36.74
C SER A 222 50.36 -16.64 -36.70
N GLU A 223 51.06 -17.28 -35.77
CA GLU A 223 51.07 -18.72 -35.57
C GLU A 223 50.09 -19.16 -34.47
N PHE A 224 49.31 -18.24 -33.89
CA PHE A 224 48.24 -18.60 -32.97
C PHE A 224 47.06 -19.19 -33.74
N GLY A 225 46.62 -20.36 -33.27
CA GLY A 225 45.43 -21.03 -33.75
C GLY A 225 44.21 -20.65 -32.92
N SER A 226 43.21 -21.54 -32.91
CA SER A 226 41.99 -21.35 -32.15
C SER A 226 42.26 -21.27 -30.63
N ALA A 227 41.46 -20.49 -29.92
CA ALA A 227 41.32 -20.60 -28.48
C ALA A 227 39.96 -21.22 -28.17
N MET A 228 39.91 -22.17 -27.24
CA MET A 228 38.63 -22.72 -26.77
C MET A 228 38.74 -23.20 -25.33
N ALA A 229 37.59 -23.31 -24.68
CA ALA A 229 37.45 -23.89 -23.35
C ALA A 229 36.18 -24.72 -23.29
N ALA A 230 36.20 -25.74 -22.44
CA ALA A 230 35.02 -26.42 -21.97
C ALA A 230 35.06 -26.44 -20.44
N SER A 231 33.90 -26.25 -19.81
CA SER A 231 33.73 -26.45 -18.37
C SER A 231 34.06 -27.90 -18.00
N ILE A 232 34.86 -28.10 -16.96
CA ILE A 232 35.10 -29.43 -16.39
C ILE A 232 33.95 -29.78 -15.45
N ASN A 233 33.55 -28.82 -14.63
CA ASN A 233 32.49 -28.93 -13.65
C ASN A 233 31.92 -27.54 -13.35
N THR A 234 31.20 -27.41 -12.25
CA THR A 234 30.54 -26.17 -11.81
C THR A 234 31.48 -25.10 -11.28
N VAL A 235 32.76 -25.43 -11.01
CA VAL A 235 33.71 -24.52 -10.37
C VAL A 235 34.96 -24.23 -11.20
N GLN A 236 35.19 -24.93 -12.32
CA GLN A 236 36.40 -24.72 -13.12
C GLN A 236 36.27 -25.12 -14.59
N CYS A 237 37.12 -24.54 -15.43
CA CYS A 237 37.36 -24.93 -16.81
C CYS A 237 38.85 -24.87 -17.16
N VAL A 238 39.21 -25.37 -18.35
CA VAL A 238 40.58 -25.25 -18.87
C VAL A 238 40.54 -24.49 -20.19
N PRO A 239 40.78 -23.17 -20.18
CA PRO A 239 41.11 -22.45 -21.41
C PRO A 239 42.40 -23.00 -22.03
N ARG A 240 42.37 -23.10 -23.36
CA ARG A 240 43.47 -23.60 -24.18
C ARG A 240 43.66 -22.71 -25.39
N LEU A 241 44.92 -22.53 -25.76
CA LEU A 241 45.35 -21.90 -27.00
C LEU A 241 46.26 -22.88 -27.74
N TRP A 242 45.91 -23.21 -28.98
CA TRP A 242 46.76 -24.03 -29.83
C TRP A 242 47.59 -23.17 -30.76
N ARG A 243 48.71 -23.72 -31.18
CA ARG A 243 49.45 -23.22 -32.33
C ARG A 243 48.77 -23.69 -33.62
N THR A 244 48.83 -22.87 -34.67
CA THR A 244 48.36 -23.25 -36.01
C THR A 244 49.18 -24.42 -36.56
N ALA A 245 48.49 -25.40 -37.15
CA ALA A 245 49.14 -26.54 -37.80
C ALA A 245 50.09 -26.06 -38.92
N GLY A 246 51.30 -26.59 -38.97
CA GLY A 246 52.31 -26.22 -39.97
C GLY A 246 53.13 -24.97 -39.65
N GLY A 247 52.89 -24.27 -38.53
CA GLY A 247 53.79 -23.18 -38.11
C GLY A 247 55.20 -23.68 -37.79
N THR A 248 56.18 -22.80 -37.95
CA THR A 248 57.62 -23.10 -37.87
C THR A 248 58.14 -23.10 -36.43
N ASN A 249 57.55 -22.27 -35.58
CA ASN A 249 57.94 -22.16 -34.17
C ASN A 249 57.13 -23.13 -33.30
N SER A 250 57.59 -23.40 -32.08
CA SER A 250 56.87 -24.19 -31.08
C SER A 250 56.86 -23.46 -29.75
N PHE A 251 55.80 -23.63 -28.97
CA PHE A 251 55.82 -23.14 -27.60
C PHE A 251 56.94 -23.84 -26.83
N ILE A 252 57.55 -23.12 -25.91
CA ILE A 252 58.61 -23.61 -25.01
C ILE A 252 58.18 -23.42 -23.57
N SER A 253 58.95 -23.94 -22.61
CA SER A 253 58.59 -23.92 -21.18
C SER A 253 58.37 -22.52 -20.60
N THR A 254 58.92 -21.47 -21.22
CA THR A 254 58.73 -20.07 -20.81
C THR A 254 57.60 -19.36 -21.57
N SER A 255 57.00 -20.00 -22.57
CA SER A 255 55.93 -19.40 -23.36
C SER A 255 54.64 -19.28 -22.54
N VAL A 256 54.06 -18.09 -22.58
CA VAL A 256 52.77 -17.76 -21.96
C VAL A 256 51.91 -16.97 -22.96
N ALA A 257 50.60 -16.98 -22.74
CA ALA A 257 49.67 -16.14 -23.49
C ALA A 257 48.46 -15.81 -22.62
N THR A 258 48.03 -14.56 -22.61
CA THR A 258 46.84 -14.17 -21.85
C THR A 258 45.58 -14.35 -22.69
N VAL A 259 44.52 -14.85 -22.05
CA VAL A 259 43.19 -14.96 -22.66
C VAL A 259 42.13 -14.32 -21.77
N HIS A 260 41.15 -13.67 -22.38
CA HIS A 260 39.92 -13.26 -21.70
C HIS A 260 38.95 -14.43 -21.69
N CYS A 261 38.62 -14.90 -20.49
CA CYS A 261 37.63 -15.92 -20.27
C CYS A 261 36.31 -15.29 -19.84
N HIS A 262 35.21 -15.75 -20.42
CA HIS A 262 33.86 -15.38 -20.06
C HIS A 262 33.03 -16.65 -19.92
N ALA A 263 32.46 -16.88 -18.73
CA ALA A 263 31.61 -18.01 -18.42
C ALA A 263 30.22 -17.53 -18.01
N ILE A 264 29.18 -18.11 -18.59
CA ILE A 264 27.78 -17.79 -18.29
C ILE A 264 26.98 -19.06 -18.00
N GLY A 265 26.16 -18.99 -16.96
CA GLY A 265 25.38 -20.11 -16.47
C GLY A 265 24.41 -19.69 -15.38
N ARG A 266 24.04 -20.64 -14.53
CA ARG A 266 23.16 -20.41 -13.38
C ARG A 266 23.94 -20.59 -12.07
N TRP A 267 23.64 -19.82 -11.03
CA TRP A 267 24.09 -20.07 -9.66
C TRP A 267 23.01 -20.74 -8.79
N PHE A 268 21.77 -20.79 -9.29
CA PHE A 268 20.61 -21.42 -8.66
C PHE A 268 19.76 -22.09 -9.73
N ASN A 269 19.23 -23.29 -9.42
CA ASN A 269 18.42 -24.11 -10.34
C ASN A 269 16.92 -23.77 -10.27
#